data_AF-A0A5P1FFP6-F1
#
_entry.id   AF-A0A5P1FFP6-F1
#
_cell.length_a   1.000
_cell.length_b   1.000
_cell.length_c   1.000
_cell.angle_alpha   90.00
_cell.angle_beta   90.00
_cell.angle_gamma   90.00
#
_symmetry.space_group_name_H-M   'P 1'
#
loop_
_entity.id
_entity.type
_entity.pdbx_description
1 polymer ?
#
loop_
_entity_poly.entity_id
_entity_poly.type
_entity_poly.pdbx_seq_one_letter_code
_entity_poly.pdbx_strand_id
1 'polypeptide(L)'
;MGLNLCSFFQIELRYAAQTDALQPPHEFVPWVVVNGKPLYDDYKNFEAYICKAYDGELPKACEGILLEIPQEKIGNKESQACRKNEMIRSSPIAKDHEAKINMLI
;
A
#
# COMPACT_ATOMS: atom_id res chain seq x y z
N MET A 1 -3.51 -34.44 24.57
CA MET A 1 -2.89 -33.09 24.47
C MET A 1 -2.23 -33.01 23.10
N GLY A 2 -2.61 -32.07 22.22
CA GLY A 2 -1.87 -31.85 20.98
C GLY A 2 -2.71 -31.35 19.79
N LEU A 3 -3.34 -30.17 19.89
CA LEU A 3 -3.99 -29.49 18.77
C LEU A 3 -3.73 -27.97 18.82
N ASN A 4 -2.47 -27.56 18.97
CA ASN A 4 -2.11 -26.13 18.95
C ASN A 4 -0.97 -25.79 17.98
N LEU A 5 -0.66 -26.66 17.00
CA LEU A 5 0.44 -26.45 16.03
C LEU A 5 -0.03 -26.11 14.61
N CYS A 6 -1.32 -25.96 14.33
CA CYS A 6 -1.85 -25.75 12.97
C CYS A 6 -2.49 -24.38 12.72
N SER A 7 -2.34 -23.39 13.62
CA SER A 7 -2.88 -22.04 13.37
C SER A 7 -2.09 -21.30 12.28
N PHE A 8 -0.77 -21.46 12.24
CA PHE A 8 0.09 -20.79 11.27
C PHE A 8 -0.16 -21.26 9.83
N PHE A 9 -0.19 -22.58 9.60
CA PHE A 9 -0.41 -23.15 8.26
C PHE A 9 -1.76 -22.73 7.65
N GLN A 10 -2.80 -22.58 8.48
CA GLN A 10 -4.10 -22.09 8.01
C GLN A 10 -4.05 -20.63 7.52
N ILE A 11 -3.19 -19.81 8.13
CA ILE A 11 -2.98 -18.43 7.73
C ILE A 11 -2.25 -18.38 6.39
N GLU A 12 -1.22 -19.20 6.21
CA GLU A 12 -0.47 -19.29 4.94
C GLU A 12 -1.40 -19.71 3.79
N LEU A 13 -2.20 -20.76 3.96
CA LEU A 13 -3.15 -21.20 2.94
C LEU A 13 -4.16 -20.11 2.58
N ARG A 14 -4.64 -19.35 3.58
CA ARG A 14 -5.58 -18.25 3.35
C ARG A 14 -4.96 -17.13 2.52
N TYR A 15 -3.73 -16.73 2.85
CA TYR A 15 -3.06 -15.67 2.09
C TYR A 15 -2.61 -16.16 0.71
N ALA A 16 -2.16 -17.42 0.56
CA ALA A 16 -1.89 -18.02 -0.73
C ALA A 16 -3.11 -17.95 -1.66
N ALA A 17 -4.29 -18.34 -1.17
CA ALA A 17 -5.52 -18.25 -1.95
C ALA A 17 -5.92 -16.80 -2.30
N GLN A 18 -5.64 -15.82 -1.42
CA GLN A 18 -5.88 -14.40 -1.71
C GLN A 18 -4.92 -13.86 -2.77
N THR A 19 -3.66 -14.28 -2.71
CA THR A 19 -2.61 -13.96 -3.68
C THR A 19 -2.90 -14.56 -5.05
N ASP A 20 -3.27 -15.84 -5.11
CA ASP A 20 -3.62 -16.55 -6.35
C ASP A 20 -4.86 -15.98 -7.05
N ALA A 21 -5.77 -15.37 -6.27
CA ALA A 21 -7.00 -14.76 -6.78
C ALA A 21 -6.83 -13.31 -7.29
N LEU A 22 -5.61 -12.75 -7.23
CA LEU A 22 -5.35 -11.40 -7.72
C LEU A 22 -5.63 -11.28 -9.22
N GLN A 23 -6.21 -10.15 -9.61
CA GLN A 23 -6.48 -9.80 -11.00
C GLN A 23 -5.93 -8.39 -11.29
N PRO A 24 -4.95 -8.25 -12.20
CA PRO A 24 -4.22 -9.34 -12.87
C PRO A 24 -3.37 -10.17 -11.88
N PRO A 25 -2.96 -11.40 -12.25
CA PRO A 25 -1.99 -12.15 -11.46
C PRO A 25 -0.73 -11.31 -11.25
N HIS A 26 -0.13 -11.37 -10.06
CA HIS A 26 1.08 -10.59 -9.78
C HIS A 26 2.26 -11.08 -10.64
N GLU A 27 3.10 -10.17 -11.09
CA GLU A 27 4.28 -10.52 -11.90
C GLU A 27 5.55 -10.61 -11.05
N PHE A 28 5.65 -9.77 -10.02
CA PHE A 28 6.75 -9.72 -9.07
C PHE A 28 6.29 -9.12 -7.75
N VAL A 29 7.12 -9.28 -6.72
CA VAL A 29 6.94 -8.65 -5.41
C VAL A 29 7.92 -7.47 -5.25
N PRO A 30 7.51 -6.38 -4.56
CA PRO A 30 6.21 -6.19 -3.93
C PRO A 30 5.10 -5.89 -4.93
N TRP A 31 3.89 -6.43 -4.70
CA TRP A 31 2.69 -6.15 -5.50
C TRP A 31 1.77 -5.18 -4.77
N VAL A 32 1.78 -3.91 -5.20
CA VAL A 32 0.98 -2.83 -4.58
C VAL A 32 -0.19 -2.45 -5.47
N VAL A 33 -1.39 -2.48 -4.90
CA VAL A 33 -2.65 -2.16 -5.59
C VAL A 33 -3.39 -1.07 -4.82
N VAL A 34 -3.70 0.04 -5.49
CA VAL A 34 -4.53 1.14 -4.95
C VAL A 34 -5.83 1.20 -5.75
N ASN A 35 -6.97 1.03 -5.09
CA ASN A 35 -8.31 0.99 -5.72
C ASN A 35 -8.38 0.04 -6.95
N GLY A 36 -7.79 -1.15 -6.82
CA GLY A 36 -7.79 -2.16 -7.90
C GLY A 36 -6.78 -1.90 -9.02
N LYS A 37 -6.00 -0.81 -8.97
CA LYS A 37 -4.95 -0.52 -9.95
C LYS A 37 -3.56 -0.92 -9.40
N PRO A 38 -2.84 -1.86 -10.04
CA PRO A 38 -1.46 -2.17 -9.68
C PRO A 38 -0.51 -1.03 -10.04
N LEU A 39 0.48 -0.78 -9.18
CA LEU A 39 1.48 0.30 -9.36
C LEU A 39 2.78 -0.16 -10.04
N TYR A 40 3.01 -1.47 -10.18
CA TYR A 40 4.23 -2.04 -10.78
C TYR A 40 5.50 -1.43 -10.17
N ASP A 41 6.43 -0.93 -10.99
CA ASP A 41 7.69 -0.32 -10.56
C ASP A 41 7.51 1.00 -9.80
N ASP A 42 6.33 1.63 -9.89
CA ASP A 42 6.01 2.89 -9.24
C ASP A 42 5.47 2.71 -7.81
N TYR A 43 5.60 1.50 -7.25
CA TYR A 43 5.11 1.14 -5.92
C TYR A 43 5.65 2.05 -4.80
N LYS A 44 6.80 2.69 -4.99
CA LYS A 44 7.40 3.61 -4.00
C LYS A 44 6.61 4.90 -3.86
N ASN A 45 5.86 5.30 -4.88
CA ASN A 45 5.06 6.51 -4.91
C ASN A 45 3.60 6.27 -4.46
N PHE A 46 3.31 5.14 -3.79
CA PHE A 46 1.96 4.73 -3.40
C PHE A 46 1.21 5.82 -2.60
N GLU A 47 1.88 6.62 -1.79
CA GLU A 47 1.29 7.76 -1.06
C GLU A 47 0.64 8.78 -2.00
N ALA A 48 1.30 9.12 -3.11
CA ALA A 48 0.75 10.03 -4.11
C ALA A 48 -0.49 9.43 -4.79
N TYR A 49 -0.49 8.11 -5.04
CA TYR A 49 -1.65 7.41 -5.58
C TYR A 49 -2.82 7.38 -4.60
N ILE A 50 -2.57 7.17 -3.31
CA ILE A 50 -3.59 7.21 -2.26
C ILE A 50 -4.21 8.61 -2.21
N CYS A 51 -3.38 9.65 -2.13
CA CYS A 51 -3.84 11.03 -2.06
C CYS A 51 -4.63 11.44 -3.30
N LYS A 52 -4.24 10.96 -4.49
CA LYS A 52 -4.97 11.18 -5.74
C LYS A 52 -6.29 10.41 -5.79
N ALA A 53 -6.34 9.22 -5.19
CA ALA A 53 -7.51 8.36 -5.20
C ALA A 53 -8.52 8.70 -4.11
N TYR A 54 -8.15 9.53 -3.14
CA TYR A 54 -9.01 9.99 -2.05
C TYR A 54 -10.10 10.91 -2.59
N ASP A 55 -11.36 10.55 -2.37
CA ASP A 55 -12.54 11.27 -2.87
C ASP A 55 -13.17 12.22 -1.84
N GLY A 56 -12.65 12.21 -0.60
CA GLY A 56 -13.06 13.12 0.48
C GLY A 56 -12.20 14.38 0.60
N GLU A 57 -12.30 15.06 1.74
CA GLU A 57 -11.42 16.17 2.10
C GLU A 57 -9.98 15.67 2.32
N LEU A 58 -9.03 16.16 1.53
CA LEU A 58 -7.66 15.66 1.53
C LEU A 58 -7.05 15.72 2.94
N PRO A 59 -6.54 14.60 3.47
CA PRO A 59 -5.83 14.59 4.73
C PRO A 59 -4.58 15.48 4.67
N LYS A 60 -4.18 16.05 5.80
CA LYS A 60 -2.93 16.82 5.91
C LYS A 60 -1.69 16.03 5.46
N ALA A 61 -1.72 14.70 5.58
CA ALA A 61 -0.67 13.83 5.10
C ALA A 61 -0.44 13.95 3.57
N CYS A 62 -1.44 14.40 2.81
CA CYS A 62 -1.35 14.63 1.37
C CYS A 62 -0.79 16.01 1.00
N GLU A 63 -0.60 16.90 1.97
CA GLU A 63 0.02 18.22 1.72
C GLU A 63 1.46 18.03 1.25
N GLY A 64 1.84 18.68 0.15
CA GLY A 64 3.19 18.58 -0.44
C GLY A 64 3.40 17.36 -1.34
N ILE A 65 2.69 16.24 -1.13
CA ILE A 65 2.83 15.02 -1.96
C ILE A 65 2.31 15.25 -3.40
N LEU A 66 1.20 15.97 -3.55
CA LEU A 66 0.61 16.27 -4.87
C LEU A 66 1.44 17.23 -5.73
N LEU A 67 2.46 17.87 -5.16
CA LEU A 67 3.37 18.76 -5.88
C LEU A 67 4.48 17.99 -6.60
N GLU A 68 4.64 16.68 -6.29
CA GLU A 68 5.72 15.86 -6.82
C GLU A 68 5.31 14.92 -7.96
N ILE A 69 4.03 14.84 -8.36
CA ILE A 69 3.63 13.99 -9.50
C ILE A 69 4.32 14.54 -10.76
N PRO A 70 5.36 13.88 -11.29
CA PRO A 70 5.94 14.29 -12.54
C PRO A 70 4.90 13.94 -13.60
N GLN A 71 4.43 14.95 -14.35
CA GLN A 71 4.04 14.70 -15.74
C GLN A 71 5.19 13.90 -16.35
N GLU A 72 4.91 12.70 -16.87
CA GLU A 72 5.89 11.74 -17.42
C GLU A 72 7.26 12.37 -17.74
N LYS A 73 8.23 12.22 -16.83
CA LYS A 73 9.62 12.53 -17.13
C LYS A 73 10.48 11.42 -16.59
N ILE A 74 10.95 10.62 -17.55
CA ILE A 74 12.02 9.63 -17.43
C ILE A 74 13.23 10.30 -16.77
N GLY A 75 13.73 9.73 -15.68
CA GLY A 75 14.98 10.17 -15.07
C GLY A 75 15.29 9.48 -13.75
N ASN A 76 16.10 8.42 -13.83
CA ASN A 76 16.70 7.69 -12.71
C ASN A 76 17.12 8.58 -11.54
N LYS A 77 16.83 8.14 -10.30
CA LYS A 77 17.73 8.31 -9.15
C LYS A 77 17.41 7.31 -8.04
N GLU A 78 18.48 6.65 -7.62
CA GLU A 78 18.54 5.54 -6.69
C GLU A 78 18.07 5.91 -5.28
N SER A 79 17.50 4.91 -4.60
CA SER A 79 16.85 5.03 -3.30
C SER A 79 17.85 4.77 -2.17
N GLN A 80 17.89 5.66 -1.17
CA GLN A 80 18.52 5.37 0.12
C GLN A 80 17.46 5.43 1.23
N ALA A 81 17.07 4.26 1.73
CA ALA A 81 16.30 4.07 2.96
C ALA A 81 17.29 3.64 4.08
N CYS A 82 17.15 3.85 5.40
CA CYS A 82 16.08 4.26 6.32
C CYS A 82 16.69 5.05 7.51
N ARG A 83 15.90 5.84 8.27
CA ARG A 83 16.07 5.94 9.75
C ARG A 83 14.74 6.23 10.46
N LYS A 84 14.42 5.36 11.42
CA LYS A 84 13.23 5.33 12.28
C LYS A 84 13.23 6.48 13.29
N ASN A 85 12.07 7.07 13.58
CA ASN A 85 11.71 7.61 14.89
C ASN A 85 10.18 7.61 15.06
N GLU A 86 9.73 7.30 16.27
CA GLU A 86 8.36 7.01 16.69
C GLU A 86 7.69 8.27 17.28
N MET A 87 6.42 8.57 16.98
CA MET A 87 5.58 9.48 17.78
C MET A 87 4.08 9.11 17.71
N ILE A 88 3.48 9.09 18.90
CA ILE A 88 2.07 8.83 19.22
C ILE A 88 1.20 10.03 18.83
N ARG A 89 0.05 9.82 18.16
CA ARG A 89 -1.21 10.50 18.56
C ARG A 89 -2.46 9.86 17.97
N SER A 90 -3.46 9.71 18.83
CA SER A 90 -4.86 9.37 18.57
C SER A 90 -5.48 10.16 17.42
N SER A 91 -6.15 9.49 16.49
CA SER A 91 -6.98 10.15 15.48
C SER A 91 -8.41 10.39 15.98
N PRO A 92 -9.03 11.55 15.63
CA PRO A 92 -10.47 11.71 15.65
C PRO A 92 -11.10 10.95 14.48
N ILE A 93 -12.31 10.43 14.72
CA ILE A 93 -13.14 9.74 13.73
C ILE A 93 -13.63 10.77 12.70
N ALA A 94 -13.08 10.71 11.49
CA ALA A 94 -13.62 11.36 10.30
C ALA A 94 -14.29 10.29 9.43
N LYS A 95 -15.44 10.64 8.84
CA LYS A 95 -16.34 9.72 8.13
C LYS A 95 -15.68 9.11 6.89
N ASP A 96 -15.90 7.81 6.69
CA ASP A 96 -15.17 6.96 5.74
C ASP A 96 -15.36 7.37 4.27
N HIS A 97 -14.34 8.06 3.77
CA HIS A 97 -13.92 8.07 2.38
C HIS A 97 -12.62 7.25 2.36
N GLU A 98 -12.63 6.03 1.83
CA GLU A 98 -11.51 5.08 2.01
C GLU A 98 -10.89 4.67 0.66
N ALA A 99 -9.61 4.98 0.49
CA ALA A 99 -8.79 4.37 -0.55
C ALA A 99 -8.33 2.99 -0.08
N LYS A 100 -8.63 1.94 -0.86
CA LYS A 100 -8.23 0.56 -0.52
C LYS A 100 -6.83 0.29 -1.04
N ILE A 101 -5.93 -0.05 -0.12
CA ILE A 101 -4.53 -0.36 -0.42
C ILE A 101 -4.26 -1.81 -0.04
N ASN A 102 -3.84 -2.61 -1.02
CA ASN A 102 -3.34 -3.96 -0.79
C ASN A 102 -1.87 -4.01 -1.18
N MET A 103 -1.02 -4.49 -0.27
CA MET A 103 0.40 -4.71 -0.50
C MET A 103 0.72 -6.17 -0.21
N LEU A 104 1.26 -6.87 -1.21
CA LEU A 104 1.84 -8.19 -1.03
C LEU A 104 3.36 -8.09 -1.08
N ILE A 105 4.01 -8.60 -0.05
CA ILE A 105 5.47 -8.64 0.14
C ILE A 105 5.96 -10.06 -0.18
#